data_AF-A0A4R2R2V0-F1
#
_entry.id   AF-A0A4R2R2V0-F1
#
_cell.length_a   1.000
_cell.length_b   1.000
_cell.length_c   1.000
_cell.angle_alpha   90.00
_cell.angle_beta   90.00
_cell.angle_gamma   90.00
#
_symmetry.space_group_name_H-M   'P 1'
#
loop_
_entity.id
_entity.type
_entity.pdbx_description
1 polymer ?
#
loop_
_entity_poly.entity_id
_entity_poly.type
_entity_poly.pdbx_seq_one_letter_code
_entity_poly.pdbx_strand_id
1 'polypeptide(L)'
;MRKALAGLAAGVLLAGAVAAFTGPQAGTAAAAPTPQPTASSSSAAPPSASELSDAVADCTEQVSNGKYAERSGQERTIPICATGNAVHWRSGMTIVCDGQATDKCNSSTDPWWQEGTAWPQSDGKPLNAEKLPFVVVPISSSIWDHADSEITGGTVVAAVYKDKVAYAVVGDRGPDDAIGEGSYALAEALGIDPDPASGGVAGKVVDYIAFPRVESSPIEDNADAVAKGEEAAADLVAGRIGCISAQLGFTNYDELSDGANGNKVRAAQCLLRTAGADDGQEAPSGEYDKATADAVTKFQEQVGLDATGKVDSKTWTALLSFGDTPQVGSGASGEAVGRVQRALNAAISAGIDTDRQFGSKTAEAVKEYQSKQGLDADGIVGKSTWEALQAGK
;
A
#
# COMPACT_ATOMS: atom_id res chain seq x y z
N MET A 1 46.62 54.64 -39.34
CA MET A 1 47.92 55.18 -38.88
C MET A 1 48.29 54.41 -37.61
N ARG A 2 49.31 53.52 -37.68
CA ARG A 2 50.65 53.68 -37.06
C ARG A 2 50.55 53.83 -35.52
N LYS A 3 51.15 53.00 -34.65
CA LYS A 3 52.42 52.25 -34.72
C LYS A 3 52.48 51.22 -33.57
N ALA A 4 53.18 50.13 -33.82
CA ALA A 4 53.71 49.18 -32.85
C ALA A 4 54.93 49.74 -32.10
N LEU A 5 55.33 49.09 -30.99
CA LEU A 5 56.73 48.95 -30.61
C LEU A 5 56.93 47.69 -29.73
N ALA A 6 57.83 46.85 -30.22
CA ALA A 6 58.36 45.65 -29.59
C ALA A 6 59.59 45.98 -28.72
N GLY A 7 59.94 45.08 -27.81
CA GLY A 7 61.22 45.07 -27.09
C GLY A 7 61.67 43.63 -26.81
N LEU A 8 62.77 43.24 -27.43
CA LEU A 8 63.41 41.92 -27.46
C LEU A 8 64.46 41.75 -26.34
N ALA A 9 64.94 40.49 -26.25
CA ALA A 9 66.26 40.03 -25.78
C ALA A 9 66.39 39.66 -24.29
N ALA A 10 67.12 38.63 -23.84
CA ALA A 10 68.02 37.68 -24.48
C ALA A 10 68.09 36.41 -23.59
N GLY A 11 68.38 35.25 -24.21
CA GLY A 11 68.71 34.04 -23.48
C GLY A 11 70.19 33.99 -23.06
N VAL A 12 70.47 33.25 -21.99
CA VAL A 12 71.74 32.57 -21.74
C VAL A 12 71.44 31.19 -21.16
N LEU A 13 71.87 30.16 -21.88
CA LEU A 13 72.02 28.78 -21.42
C LEU A 13 73.32 28.64 -20.63
N LEU A 14 73.30 27.93 -19.50
CA LEU A 14 74.43 27.12 -19.05
C LEU A 14 73.98 25.98 -18.13
N ALA A 15 74.74 24.90 -18.25
CA ALA A 15 74.38 23.53 -17.98
C ALA A 15 74.44 23.12 -16.49
N GLY A 16 73.75 22.01 -16.20
CA GLY A 16 74.35 20.91 -15.45
C GLY A 16 73.91 20.77 -13.99
N ALA A 17 73.07 19.77 -13.73
CA ALA A 17 73.41 18.61 -12.90
C ALA A 17 72.11 17.93 -12.43
N VAL A 18 72.01 16.65 -12.78
CA VAL A 18 70.98 15.73 -12.32
C VAL A 18 71.30 15.36 -10.87
N ALA A 19 70.34 15.54 -9.97
CA ALA A 19 70.27 14.79 -8.72
C ALA A 19 68.80 14.46 -8.45
N ALA A 20 68.46 13.19 -8.66
CA ALA A 20 67.17 12.65 -8.27
C ALA A 20 67.09 12.58 -6.74
N PHE A 21 66.07 13.19 -6.17
CA PHE A 21 65.55 12.84 -4.86
C PHE A 21 64.03 12.85 -4.93
N THR A 22 63.46 11.66 -4.86
CA THR A 22 62.03 11.39 -4.70
C THR A 22 61.60 11.84 -3.30
N GLY A 23 60.77 12.87 -3.24
CA GLY A 23 60.00 13.24 -2.04
C GLY A 23 58.50 13.21 -2.35
N PRO A 24 57.64 12.75 -1.43
CA PRO A 24 56.21 12.63 -1.68
C PRO A 24 55.57 14.01 -1.77
N GLN A 25 54.79 14.23 -2.84
CA GLN A 25 53.95 15.42 -2.97
C GLN A 25 52.87 15.42 -1.87
N ALA A 26 52.79 16.53 -1.15
CA ALA A 26 51.68 16.86 -0.28
C ALA A 26 50.39 16.93 -1.12
N GLY A 27 49.53 15.92 -0.94
CA GLY A 27 48.17 15.94 -1.44
C GLY A 27 47.40 17.07 -0.76
N THR A 28 46.71 17.87 -1.56
CA THR A 28 45.69 18.82 -1.12
C THR A 28 44.64 18.07 -0.31
N ALA A 29 44.56 18.33 1.00
CA ALA A 29 43.51 17.80 1.85
C ALA A 29 42.16 18.38 1.39
N ALA A 30 41.36 17.55 0.72
CA ALA A 30 39.95 17.81 0.52
C ALA A 30 39.28 17.90 1.90
N ALA A 31 38.53 18.98 2.13
CA ALA A 31 37.71 19.14 3.32
C ALA A 31 36.76 17.94 3.44
N ALA A 32 36.79 17.26 4.59
CA ALA A 32 35.88 16.18 4.89
C ALA A 32 34.43 16.71 4.88
N PRO A 33 33.48 16.00 4.25
CA PRO A 33 32.08 16.39 4.30
C PRO A 33 31.59 16.27 5.74
N THR A 34 30.98 17.35 6.25
CA THR A 34 30.18 17.34 7.47
C THR A 34 29.13 16.23 7.39
N PRO A 35 28.88 15.47 8.47
CA PRO A 35 27.80 14.48 8.47
C PRO A 35 26.47 15.21 8.30
N GLN A 36 25.81 14.98 7.17
CA GLN A 36 24.45 15.45 6.91
C GLN A 36 23.51 14.82 7.95
N PRO A 37 22.52 15.57 8.49
CA PRO A 37 21.48 14.98 9.30
C PRO A 37 20.71 14.00 8.42
N THR A 38 20.68 12.74 8.84
CA THR A 38 19.84 11.71 8.24
C THR A 38 18.39 12.18 8.33
N ALA A 39 17.82 12.59 7.20
CA ALA A 39 16.39 12.83 7.10
C ALA A 39 15.69 11.48 7.27
N SER A 40 15.19 11.21 8.46
CA SER A 40 14.25 10.12 8.72
C SER A 40 13.03 10.35 7.84
N SER A 41 12.83 9.47 6.87
CA SER A 41 11.57 9.30 6.16
C SER A 41 10.49 8.94 7.18
N SER A 42 9.68 9.90 7.61
CA SER A 42 8.45 9.57 8.31
C SER A 42 7.43 9.18 7.24
N SER A 43 7.34 7.89 6.90
CA SER A 43 6.03 7.37 6.52
C SER A 43 5.07 7.75 7.65
N ALA A 44 3.91 8.31 7.34
CA ALA A 44 2.88 8.50 8.37
C ALA A 44 2.72 7.16 9.10
N ALA A 45 2.70 7.19 10.44
CA ALA A 45 2.53 5.98 11.21
C ALA A 45 1.19 5.31 10.82
N PRO A 46 1.11 3.97 10.79
CA PRO A 46 -0.16 3.30 10.57
C PRO A 46 -1.16 3.73 11.65
N PRO A 47 -2.48 3.67 11.36
CA PRO A 47 -3.49 4.10 12.32
C PRO A 47 -3.38 3.36 13.65
N SER A 48 -3.62 4.10 14.73
CA SER A 48 -3.68 3.54 16.08
C SER A 48 -4.91 2.64 16.27
N ALA A 49 -4.84 1.78 17.28
CA ALA A 49 -5.97 0.95 17.70
C ALA A 49 -7.23 1.80 17.99
N SER A 50 -7.07 2.94 18.65
CA SER A 50 -8.19 3.85 18.93
C SER A 50 -8.80 4.45 17.67
N GLU A 51 -7.97 4.88 16.71
CA GLU A 51 -8.49 5.43 15.44
C GLU A 51 -9.30 4.40 14.66
N LEU A 52 -8.85 3.14 14.65
CA LEU A 52 -9.58 2.05 14.00
C LEU A 52 -10.88 1.71 14.74
N SER A 53 -10.82 1.52 16.06
CA SER A 53 -12.01 1.26 16.87
C SER A 53 -13.04 2.39 16.77
N ASP A 54 -12.59 3.65 16.73
CA ASP A 54 -13.47 4.81 16.55
C ASP A 54 -14.10 4.83 15.15
N ALA A 55 -13.34 4.48 14.11
CA ALA A 55 -13.85 4.41 12.73
C ALA A 55 -14.94 3.35 12.53
N VAL A 56 -14.97 2.29 13.35
CA VAL A 56 -15.96 1.21 13.28
C VAL A 56 -16.87 1.13 14.52
N ALA A 57 -16.89 2.18 15.34
CA ALA A 57 -17.63 2.17 16.61
C ALA A 57 -19.14 1.91 16.42
N ASP A 58 -19.69 2.39 15.30
CA ASP A 58 -21.09 2.28 14.95
C ASP A 58 -21.32 1.28 13.81
N CYS A 59 -22.42 0.53 13.91
CA CYS A 59 -22.92 -0.31 12.82
C CYS A 59 -23.72 0.57 11.84
N THR A 60 -23.04 1.27 10.93
CA THR A 60 -23.69 2.18 9.97
C THR A 60 -24.66 1.46 9.04
N GLU A 61 -24.29 0.26 8.61
CA GLU A 61 -25.13 -0.64 7.82
C GLU A 61 -24.90 -2.06 8.31
N GLN A 62 -25.97 -2.79 8.66
CA GLN A 62 -25.86 -4.21 8.95
C GLN A 62 -25.99 -5.00 7.63
N VAL A 63 -24.94 -5.71 7.24
CA VAL A 63 -24.91 -6.52 6.00
C VAL A 63 -25.34 -7.97 6.21
N SER A 64 -25.39 -8.45 7.45
CA SER A 64 -25.98 -9.73 7.79
C SER A 64 -27.51 -9.63 7.96
N ASN A 65 -28.25 -10.65 7.54
CA ASN A 65 -29.71 -10.79 7.77
C ASN A 65 -30.06 -11.19 9.21
N GLY A 66 -29.05 -11.42 10.05
CA GLY A 66 -29.20 -11.80 11.44
C GLY A 66 -27.94 -11.48 12.24
N LYS A 67 -27.81 -12.11 13.40
CA LYS A 67 -26.67 -11.93 14.30
C LYS A 67 -26.00 -13.27 14.60
N TYR A 68 -24.77 -13.19 15.06
CA TYR A 68 -23.93 -14.31 15.50
C TYR A 68 -23.74 -14.29 17.02
N ALA A 69 -23.41 -15.45 17.57
CA ALA A 69 -22.95 -15.58 18.94
C ALA A 69 -21.42 -15.51 19.03
N GLU A 70 -20.86 -15.28 20.23
CA GLU A 70 -19.41 -15.43 20.44
C GLU A 70 -18.98 -16.90 20.39
N ARG A 71 -19.89 -17.82 20.73
CA ARG A 71 -19.70 -19.27 20.66
C ARG A 71 -20.97 -19.97 20.20
N SER A 72 -20.82 -21.06 19.46
CA SER A 72 -21.94 -21.79 18.88
C SER A 72 -22.96 -22.23 19.94
N GLY A 73 -24.24 -22.08 19.63
CA GLY A 73 -25.35 -22.39 20.55
C GLY A 73 -25.61 -21.35 21.65
N GLN A 74 -24.85 -20.25 21.73
CA GLN A 74 -25.14 -19.14 22.64
C GLN A 74 -26.09 -18.10 22.03
N GLU A 75 -26.44 -17.07 22.81
CA GLU A 75 -27.29 -15.97 22.35
C GLU A 75 -26.60 -15.18 21.23
N ARG A 76 -27.33 -14.98 20.13
CA ARG A 76 -26.84 -14.30 18.93
C ARG A 76 -27.03 -12.79 19.05
N THR A 77 -25.95 -12.07 19.36
CA THR A 77 -26.01 -10.62 19.61
C THR A 77 -25.07 -9.78 18.73
N ILE A 78 -24.22 -10.41 17.91
CA ILE A 78 -23.18 -9.76 17.12
C ILE A 78 -23.67 -9.56 15.67
N PRO A 79 -23.96 -8.33 15.22
CA PRO A 79 -24.21 -8.05 13.81
C PRO A 79 -22.90 -8.05 12.99
N ILE A 80 -23.01 -8.28 11.68
CA ILE A 80 -21.95 -7.97 10.72
C ILE A 80 -22.31 -6.65 10.07
N CYS A 81 -21.38 -5.70 10.14
CA CYS A 81 -21.62 -4.31 9.75
C CYS A 81 -20.68 -3.92 8.60
N ALA A 82 -21.09 -2.94 7.80
CA ALA A 82 -20.23 -2.29 6.83
C ALA A 82 -20.11 -0.81 7.16
N THR A 83 -18.87 -0.31 7.14
CA THR A 83 -18.52 1.10 7.33
C THR A 83 -17.37 1.46 6.39
N GLY A 84 -17.59 2.43 5.52
CA GLY A 84 -16.61 2.84 4.53
C GLY A 84 -16.16 1.69 3.63
N ASN A 85 -14.85 1.42 3.63
CA ASN A 85 -14.21 0.33 2.88
C ASN A 85 -14.08 -0.98 3.68
N ALA A 86 -14.73 -1.10 4.84
CA ALA A 86 -14.57 -2.25 5.73
C ALA A 86 -15.91 -2.94 6.04
N VAL A 87 -15.81 -4.25 6.24
CA VAL A 87 -16.85 -5.07 6.87
C VAL A 87 -16.33 -5.50 8.22
N HIS A 88 -17.08 -5.23 9.27
CA HIS A 88 -16.59 -5.36 10.64
C HIS A 88 -17.61 -5.97 11.58
N TRP A 89 -17.08 -6.53 12.67
CA TRP A 89 -17.85 -7.01 13.80
C TRP A 89 -17.02 -6.90 15.07
N ARG A 90 -17.71 -6.78 16.22
CA ARG A 90 -17.07 -6.74 17.54
C ARG A 90 -17.50 -7.95 18.36
N SER A 91 -16.53 -8.77 18.76
CA SER A 91 -16.73 -10.06 19.44
C SER A 91 -15.66 -10.28 20.52
N GLY A 92 -15.74 -11.42 21.20
CA GLY A 92 -14.58 -12.01 21.87
C GLY A 92 -13.63 -12.62 20.85
N MET A 93 -12.59 -13.29 21.34
CA MET A 93 -11.71 -14.14 20.55
C MET A 93 -11.64 -15.54 21.17
N THR A 94 -12.19 -16.54 20.50
CA THR A 94 -11.81 -17.94 20.71
C THR A 94 -10.57 -18.26 19.88
N ILE A 95 -9.76 -19.20 20.38
CA ILE A 95 -8.53 -19.56 19.68
C ILE A 95 -8.75 -20.84 18.88
N VAL A 96 -8.35 -20.82 17.61
CA VAL A 96 -8.35 -21.99 16.72
C VAL A 96 -6.92 -22.41 16.39
N CYS A 97 -6.69 -23.72 16.39
CA CYS A 97 -5.42 -24.31 15.99
C CYS A 97 -5.54 -25.19 14.73
N ASP A 98 -6.65 -25.07 14.01
CA ASP A 98 -6.92 -25.83 12.77
C ASP A 98 -5.82 -25.61 11.72
N GLY A 99 -5.54 -26.69 10.97
CA GLY A 99 -4.54 -26.73 9.92
C GLY A 99 -3.31 -27.57 10.27
N GLN A 100 -2.12 -27.06 9.95
CA GLN A 100 -0.88 -27.83 10.11
C GLN A 100 -0.59 -28.15 11.58
N ALA A 101 -0.35 -29.42 11.89
CA ALA A 101 0.10 -29.84 13.21
C ALA A 101 1.49 -29.27 13.54
N THR A 102 1.61 -28.65 14.71
CA THR A 102 2.84 -28.08 15.26
C THR A 102 2.97 -28.44 16.75
N ASP A 103 4.00 -27.91 17.42
CA ASP A 103 4.18 -28.13 18.86
C ASP A 103 3.09 -27.42 19.69
N LYS A 104 2.52 -26.31 19.18
CA LYS A 104 1.46 -25.55 19.86
C LYS A 104 0.06 -25.87 19.37
N CYS A 105 -0.09 -26.27 18.10
CA CYS A 105 -1.37 -26.56 17.48
C CYS A 105 -1.43 -28.01 17.02
N ASN A 106 -2.09 -28.88 17.78
CA ASN A 106 -2.30 -30.28 17.43
C ASN A 106 -3.47 -30.86 18.24
N SER A 107 -3.85 -32.11 17.94
CA SER A 107 -4.93 -32.83 18.62
C SER A 107 -4.74 -33.07 20.13
N SER A 108 -3.55 -32.81 20.68
CA SER A 108 -3.28 -32.91 22.12
C SER A 108 -3.38 -31.55 22.84
N THR A 109 -3.29 -30.44 22.10
CA THR A 109 -3.33 -29.07 22.66
C THR A 109 -4.64 -28.35 22.36
N ASP A 110 -5.35 -28.75 21.31
CA ASP A 110 -6.66 -28.22 20.95
C ASP A 110 -7.71 -29.36 20.91
N PRO A 111 -8.71 -29.35 21.81
CA PRO A 111 -9.76 -30.36 21.85
C PRO A 111 -10.63 -30.45 20.59
N TRP A 112 -10.63 -29.41 19.76
CA TRP A 112 -11.45 -29.30 18.54
C TRP A 112 -10.61 -29.27 17.27
N TRP A 113 -9.31 -29.54 17.38
CA TRP A 113 -8.35 -29.48 16.28
C TRP A 113 -8.79 -30.27 15.05
N GLN A 114 -8.72 -29.61 13.89
CA GLN A 114 -8.86 -30.22 12.58
C GLN A 114 -7.57 -30.07 11.76
N GLU A 115 -7.27 -31.06 10.93
CA GLU A 115 -6.03 -31.09 10.13
C GLU A 115 -6.04 -30.14 8.93
N GLY A 116 -7.17 -29.52 8.62
CA GLY A 116 -7.36 -28.70 7.43
C GLY A 116 -7.92 -27.32 7.77
N THR A 117 -7.68 -26.38 6.86
CA THR A 117 -8.30 -25.05 6.83
C THR A 117 -9.07 -24.90 5.51
N ALA A 118 -10.10 -24.06 5.50
CA ALA A 118 -10.93 -23.83 4.32
C ALA A 118 -10.14 -23.35 3.10
N TRP A 119 -9.03 -22.64 3.32
CA TRP A 119 -8.11 -22.22 2.26
C TRP A 119 -6.68 -22.73 2.52
N PRO A 120 -6.00 -23.26 1.49
CA PRO A 120 -4.62 -23.73 1.60
C PRO A 120 -3.61 -22.61 1.35
N GLN A 121 -2.37 -22.82 1.79
CA GLN A 121 -1.19 -22.05 1.39
C GLN A 121 -0.86 -22.26 -0.09
N SER A 122 0.08 -21.47 -0.62
CA SER A 122 0.58 -21.62 -2.00
C SER A 122 1.22 -22.99 -2.29
N ASP A 123 1.72 -23.69 -1.26
CA ASP A 123 2.26 -25.05 -1.37
C ASP A 123 1.20 -26.16 -1.28
N GLY A 124 -0.07 -25.79 -1.20
CA GLY A 124 -1.21 -26.70 -1.12
C GLY A 124 -1.45 -27.29 0.28
N LYS A 125 -0.63 -26.98 1.28
CA LYS A 125 -0.87 -27.38 2.67
C LYS A 125 -1.93 -26.48 3.32
N PRO A 126 -2.61 -26.96 4.37
CA PRO A 126 -3.43 -26.11 5.25
C PRO A 126 -2.61 -24.95 5.82
N LEU A 127 -3.26 -23.91 6.33
CA LEU A 127 -2.56 -22.81 7.01
C LEU A 127 -1.91 -23.30 8.31
N ASN A 128 -0.92 -22.55 8.79
CA ASN A 128 -0.23 -22.83 10.05
C ASN A 128 -0.69 -21.84 11.13
N ALA A 129 -1.60 -22.26 12.00
CA ALA A 129 -2.18 -21.41 13.04
C ALA A 129 -1.17 -20.88 14.07
N GLU A 130 -0.07 -21.58 14.32
CA GLU A 130 1.01 -21.12 15.20
C GLU A 130 1.84 -19.99 14.57
N LYS A 131 1.89 -19.89 13.24
CA LYS A 131 2.80 -18.96 12.53
C LYS A 131 2.11 -17.84 11.77
N LEU A 132 0.88 -18.05 11.29
CA LEU A 132 0.15 -17.10 10.48
C LEU A 132 -1.03 -16.53 11.27
N PRO A 133 -1.06 -15.21 11.50
CA PRO A 133 -2.27 -14.54 11.98
C PRO A 133 -3.40 -14.70 10.97
N PHE A 134 -4.46 -15.40 11.36
CA PHE A 134 -5.68 -15.50 10.56
C PHE A 134 -6.92 -15.44 11.45
N VAL A 135 -8.05 -15.05 10.84
CA VAL A 135 -9.38 -15.07 11.45
C VAL A 135 -10.26 -16.10 10.77
N VAL A 136 -11.30 -16.51 11.48
CA VAL A 136 -12.31 -17.45 10.99
C VAL A 136 -13.60 -16.69 10.72
N VAL A 137 -14.15 -16.86 9.52
CA VAL A 137 -15.50 -16.36 9.17
C VAL A 137 -16.52 -17.50 9.27
N PRO A 138 -17.80 -17.23 9.55
CA PRO A 138 -18.82 -18.28 9.55
C PRO A 138 -18.95 -18.89 8.16
N ILE A 139 -19.28 -20.18 8.05
CA ILE A 139 -19.71 -20.75 6.76
C ILE A 139 -20.91 -19.94 6.22
N SER A 140 -20.87 -19.60 4.92
CA SER A 140 -21.95 -18.87 4.25
C SER A 140 -23.32 -19.52 4.50
N SER A 141 -24.27 -18.71 4.93
CA SER A 141 -25.62 -19.13 5.29
C SER A 141 -26.65 -18.05 4.94
N SER A 142 -27.91 -18.28 5.27
CA SER A 142 -28.94 -17.23 5.15
C SER A 142 -28.73 -16.04 6.10
N ILE A 143 -27.89 -16.19 7.15
CA ILE A 143 -27.52 -15.10 8.06
C ILE A 143 -26.55 -14.15 7.36
N TRP A 144 -25.51 -14.69 6.71
CA TRP A 144 -24.53 -13.91 5.97
C TRP A 144 -23.80 -14.83 4.98
N ASP A 145 -23.65 -14.37 3.74
CA ASP A 145 -22.72 -14.94 2.77
C ASP A 145 -21.53 -14.00 2.66
N HIS A 146 -20.38 -14.41 3.19
CA HIS A 146 -19.20 -13.56 3.23
C HIS A 146 -18.66 -13.26 1.81
N ALA A 147 -18.94 -14.12 0.82
CA ALA A 147 -18.53 -13.89 -0.56
C ALA A 147 -19.30 -12.73 -1.21
N ASP A 148 -20.58 -12.52 -0.84
CA ASP A 148 -21.36 -11.35 -1.29
C ASP A 148 -20.82 -10.03 -0.73
N SER A 149 -20.10 -10.11 0.40
CA SER A 149 -19.34 -9.00 0.97
C SER A 149 -17.90 -8.93 0.46
N GLU A 150 -17.56 -9.71 -0.58
CA GLU A 150 -16.25 -9.76 -1.21
C GLU A 150 -15.12 -10.11 -0.23
N ILE A 151 -15.46 -10.94 0.76
CA ILE A 151 -14.55 -11.55 1.72
C ILE A 151 -14.35 -13.01 1.34
N THR A 152 -13.09 -13.37 1.12
CA THR A 152 -12.63 -14.71 0.73
C THR A 152 -11.33 -15.06 1.45
N GLY A 153 -10.80 -16.26 1.22
CA GLY A 153 -9.50 -16.66 1.74
C GLY A 153 -8.41 -15.70 1.31
N GLY A 154 -7.63 -15.21 2.27
CA GLY A 154 -6.58 -14.22 2.03
C GLY A 154 -7.04 -12.77 2.17
N THR A 155 -8.34 -12.50 2.29
CA THR A 155 -8.81 -11.14 2.60
C THR A 155 -8.19 -10.64 3.90
N VAL A 156 -7.59 -9.46 3.86
CA VAL A 156 -6.87 -8.87 4.98
C VAL A 156 -7.85 -8.34 6.01
N VAL A 157 -7.53 -8.58 7.28
CA VAL A 157 -8.32 -8.19 8.45
C VAL A 157 -7.43 -7.50 9.45
N ALA A 158 -7.79 -6.29 9.89
CA ALA A 158 -7.23 -5.71 11.10
C ALA A 158 -8.01 -6.24 12.31
N ALA A 159 -7.32 -6.90 13.24
CA ALA A 159 -7.87 -7.22 14.55
C ALA A 159 -7.33 -6.22 15.57
N VAL A 160 -8.22 -5.61 16.35
CA VAL A 160 -7.89 -4.58 17.32
C VAL A 160 -8.29 -5.05 18.71
N TYR A 161 -7.34 -5.07 19.64
CA TYR A 161 -7.60 -5.38 21.05
C TYR A 161 -6.76 -4.47 21.94
N LYS A 162 -7.45 -3.69 22.78
CA LYS A 162 -6.85 -2.65 23.62
C LYS A 162 -6.07 -1.64 22.75
N ASP A 163 -4.78 -1.48 23.00
CA ASP A 163 -3.86 -0.58 22.31
C ASP A 163 -3.12 -1.25 21.14
N LYS A 164 -3.48 -2.51 20.80
CA LYS A 164 -2.78 -3.29 19.77
C LYS A 164 -3.64 -3.48 18.54
N VAL A 165 -2.96 -3.45 17.39
CA VAL A 165 -3.47 -3.83 16.08
C VAL A 165 -2.61 -4.97 15.55
N ALA A 166 -3.25 -6.02 15.05
CA ALA A 166 -2.58 -7.09 14.31
C ALA A 166 -3.30 -7.29 12.98
N TYR A 167 -2.55 -7.37 11.89
CA TYR A 167 -3.10 -7.67 10.56
C TYR A 167 -3.00 -9.17 10.30
N ALA A 168 -4.12 -9.71 9.86
CA ALA A 168 -4.36 -11.12 9.63
C ALA A 168 -5.01 -11.32 8.26
N VAL A 169 -5.19 -12.58 7.87
CA VAL A 169 -6.00 -12.96 6.71
C VAL A 169 -7.26 -13.69 7.16
N VAL A 170 -8.30 -13.71 6.34
CA VAL A 170 -9.36 -14.71 6.47
C VAL A 170 -8.77 -16.06 6.05
N GLY A 171 -8.65 -16.98 7.01
CA GLY A 171 -7.91 -18.23 6.83
C GLY A 171 -8.76 -19.48 6.90
N ASP A 172 -9.91 -19.42 7.58
CA ASP A 172 -10.77 -20.58 7.76
C ASP A 172 -12.26 -20.24 7.84
N ARG A 173 -13.09 -21.29 7.82
CA ARG A 173 -14.54 -21.20 8.01
C ARG A 173 -15.01 -21.99 9.22
N GLY A 174 -15.72 -21.30 10.10
CA GLY A 174 -16.23 -21.82 11.37
C GLY A 174 -17.72 -22.15 11.33
N PRO A 175 -18.34 -22.40 12.50
CA PRO A 175 -19.77 -22.70 12.61
C PRO A 175 -20.63 -21.59 11.98
N ASP A 176 -21.82 -21.96 11.50
CA ASP A 176 -22.73 -21.05 10.80
C ASP A 176 -23.46 -20.07 11.74
N ASP A 177 -23.21 -20.15 13.05
CA ASP A 177 -23.90 -19.37 14.07
C ASP A 177 -23.03 -18.65 15.12
N ALA A 178 -21.70 -18.74 15.00
CA ALA A 178 -20.77 -18.00 15.85
C ALA A 178 -19.70 -17.27 15.04
N ILE A 179 -19.11 -16.23 15.64
CA ILE A 179 -18.05 -15.43 15.05
C ILE A 179 -17.11 -14.86 16.13
N GLY A 180 -15.85 -14.63 15.76
CA GLY A 180 -14.81 -14.15 16.66
C GLY A 180 -13.80 -15.23 17.01
N GLU A 181 -13.36 -16.01 16.02
CA GLU A 181 -12.28 -16.98 16.21
C GLU A 181 -11.02 -16.49 15.49
N GLY A 182 -9.87 -16.70 16.12
CA GLY A 182 -8.57 -16.27 15.62
C GLY A 182 -7.50 -17.32 15.86
N SER A 183 -6.48 -17.35 15.00
CA SER A 183 -5.37 -18.30 15.13
C SER A 183 -4.54 -18.04 16.38
N TYR A 184 -3.79 -19.06 16.82
CA TYR A 184 -2.79 -18.95 17.88
C TYR A 184 -1.86 -17.73 17.67
N ALA A 185 -1.33 -17.57 16.45
CA ALA A 185 -0.43 -16.46 16.11
C ALA A 185 -1.11 -15.09 16.24
N LEU A 186 -2.39 -14.97 15.87
CA LEU A 186 -3.13 -13.73 16.01
C LEU A 186 -3.34 -13.36 17.48
N ALA A 187 -3.70 -14.34 18.31
CA ALA A 187 -3.86 -14.14 19.74
C ALA A 187 -2.54 -13.68 20.40
N GLU A 188 -1.43 -14.34 20.07
CA GLU A 188 -0.10 -13.96 20.57
C GLU A 188 0.26 -12.52 20.16
N ALA A 189 0.03 -12.13 18.91
CA ALA A 189 0.27 -10.77 18.42
C ALA A 189 -0.53 -9.72 19.21
N LEU A 190 -1.79 -10.02 19.53
CA LEU A 190 -2.67 -9.18 20.34
C LEU A 190 -2.40 -9.26 21.84
N GLY A 191 -1.53 -10.17 22.31
CA GLY A 191 -1.32 -10.43 23.73
C GLY A 191 -2.57 -10.99 24.44
N ILE A 192 -3.39 -11.73 23.69
CA ILE A 192 -4.45 -12.59 24.20
C ILE A 192 -3.81 -13.95 24.49
N ASP A 193 -4.26 -14.64 25.55
CA ASP A 193 -3.77 -15.99 25.86
C ASP A 193 -4.07 -16.92 24.67
N PRO A 194 -3.04 -17.46 23.98
CA PRO A 194 -3.24 -18.22 22.74
C PRO A 194 -3.54 -19.71 23.01
N ASP A 195 -3.74 -20.13 24.26
CA ASP A 195 -4.11 -21.51 24.59
C ASP A 195 -5.52 -21.86 24.04
N PRO A 196 -5.67 -22.86 23.15
CA PRO A 196 -6.97 -23.22 22.57
C PRO A 196 -7.99 -23.81 23.57
N ALA A 197 -7.52 -24.42 24.65
CA ALA A 197 -8.39 -25.06 25.63
C ALA A 197 -8.90 -24.06 26.68
N SER A 198 -8.14 -23.02 26.99
CA SER A 198 -8.39 -22.16 28.15
C SER A 198 -8.21 -20.66 27.92
N GLY A 199 -7.54 -20.28 26.84
CA GLY A 199 -7.23 -18.90 26.50
C GLY A 199 -8.37 -18.16 25.80
N GLY A 200 -7.99 -17.15 25.02
CA GLY A 200 -8.92 -16.24 24.37
C GLY A 200 -9.38 -15.10 25.27
N VAL A 201 -10.40 -14.37 24.80
CA VAL A 201 -11.06 -13.30 25.53
C VAL A 201 -12.55 -13.31 25.22
N ALA A 202 -13.39 -13.01 26.21
CA ALA A 202 -14.84 -12.96 26.04
C ALA A 202 -15.36 -11.52 26.10
N GLY A 203 -16.56 -11.33 25.56
CA GLY A 203 -17.22 -10.05 25.43
C GLY A 203 -16.79 -9.34 24.15
N LYS A 204 -17.64 -8.44 23.68
CA LYS A 204 -17.40 -7.59 22.50
C LYS A 204 -16.22 -6.62 22.73
N VAL A 205 -15.00 -7.12 22.71
CA VAL A 205 -13.77 -6.39 23.07
C VAL A 205 -12.69 -6.44 22.00
N VAL A 206 -12.85 -7.30 21.00
CA VAL A 206 -12.00 -7.33 19.81
C VAL A 206 -12.81 -6.80 18.63
N ASP A 207 -12.30 -5.76 17.98
CA ASP A 207 -12.83 -5.31 16.69
C ASP A 207 -12.12 -6.10 15.58
N TYR A 208 -12.91 -6.73 14.72
CA TYR A 208 -12.45 -7.41 13.52
C TYR A 208 -12.89 -6.57 12.33
N ILE A 209 -11.92 -6.06 11.56
CA ILE A 209 -12.14 -5.12 10.47
C ILE A 209 -11.59 -5.76 9.20
N ALA A 210 -12.43 -6.46 8.47
CA ALA A 210 -12.08 -7.04 7.19
C ALA A 210 -12.14 -5.98 6.09
N PHE A 211 -11.18 -6.01 5.18
CA PHE A 211 -11.12 -5.08 4.04
C PHE A 211 -11.44 -5.83 2.74
N PRO A 212 -12.72 -5.82 2.29
CA PRO A 212 -13.13 -6.44 1.03
C PRO A 212 -12.18 -6.16 -0.13
N ARG A 213 -11.88 -7.20 -0.92
CA ARG A 213 -10.94 -7.19 -2.07
C ARG A 213 -9.48 -6.85 -1.76
N VAL A 214 -9.12 -6.65 -0.50
CA VAL A 214 -7.72 -6.48 -0.09
C VAL A 214 -7.20 -7.85 0.30
N GLU A 215 -6.39 -8.47 -0.56
CA GLU A 215 -5.96 -9.86 -0.37
C GLU A 215 -4.45 -9.98 -0.26
N SER A 216 -3.99 -10.74 0.73
CA SER A 216 -2.61 -11.19 0.80
C SER A 216 -2.33 -12.23 -0.29
N SER A 217 -1.21 -12.09 -1.00
CA SER A 217 -0.81 -13.07 -2.02
C SER A 217 0.70 -13.33 -2.00
N PRO A 218 1.15 -14.54 -1.62
CA PRO A 218 0.32 -15.68 -1.20
C PRO A 218 -0.38 -15.47 0.15
N ILE A 219 -1.38 -16.29 0.48
CA ILE A 219 -2.19 -16.14 1.72
C ILE A 219 -1.32 -16.22 2.99
N GLU A 220 -0.24 -16.98 2.96
CA GLU A 220 0.72 -17.12 4.05
C GLU A 220 1.74 -15.98 4.18
N ASP A 221 1.71 -14.98 3.28
CA ASP A 221 2.61 -13.82 3.35
C ASP A 221 2.08 -12.77 4.34
N ASN A 222 2.39 -12.95 5.63
CA ASN A 222 1.97 -11.99 6.65
C ASN A 222 2.53 -10.57 6.43
N ALA A 223 3.70 -10.42 5.78
CA ALA A 223 4.26 -9.09 5.52
C ALA A 223 3.44 -8.34 4.46
N ASP A 224 2.96 -9.03 3.44
CA ASP A 224 2.03 -8.48 2.44
C ASP A 224 0.67 -8.12 3.08
N ALA A 225 0.14 -8.99 3.95
CA ALA A 225 -1.08 -8.71 4.71
C ALA A 225 -0.94 -7.47 5.60
N VAL A 226 0.19 -7.29 6.29
CA VAL A 226 0.48 -6.09 7.10
C VAL A 226 0.54 -4.85 6.21
N ALA A 227 1.33 -4.88 5.13
CA ALA A 227 1.49 -3.71 4.26
C ALA A 227 0.16 -3.24 3.64
N LYS A 228 -0.63 -4.18 3.12
CA LYS A 228 -1.95 -3.88 2.54
C LYS A 228 -2.98 -3.50 3.59
N GLY A 229 -2.91 -4.11 4.77
CA GLY A 229 -3.80 -3.82 5.89
C GLY A 229 -3.59 -2.42 6.45
N GLU A 230 -2.35 -1.98 6.63
CA GLU A 230 -2.02 -0.63 7.09
C GLU A 230 -2.53 0.45 6.13
N GLU A 231 -2.40 0.22 4.82
CA GLU A 231 -2.95 1.10 3.78
C GLU A 231 -4.48 1.16 3.85
N ALA A 232 -5.14 -0.01 3.92
CA ALA A 232 -6.59 -0.10 3.98
C ALA A 232 -7.19 0.50 5.26
N ALA A 233 -6.50 0.31 6.39
CA ALA A 233 -6.82 0.91 7.68
C ALA A 233 -6.71 2.43 7.63
N ALA A 234 -5.65 2.96 7.00
CA ALA A 234 -5.46 4.40 6.85
C ALA A 234 -6.59 5.02 6.00
N ASP A 235 -7.00 4.34 4.94
CA ASP A 235 -8.13 4.77 4.12
C ASP A 235 -9.46 4.75 4.90
N LEU A 236 -9.70 3.72 5.71
CA LEU A 236 -10.89 3.64 6.56
C LEU A 236 -10.96 4.84 7.51
N VAL A 237 -9.88 5.11 8.24
CA VAL A 237 -9.79 6.22 9.21
C VAL A 237 -9.89 7.57 8.50
N ALA A 238 -9.37 7.68 7.28
CA ALA A 238 -9.48 8.88 6.46
C ALA A 238 -10.84 9.03 5.75
N GLY A 239 -11.75 8.05 5.85
CA GLY A 239 -13.04 8.05 5.16
C GLY A 239 -12.94 7.87 3.64
N ARG A 240 -11.87 7.27 3.13
CA ARG A 240 -11.60 7.07 1.70
C ARG A 240 -12.17 5.72 1.23
N ILE A 241 -13.46 5.73 0.87
CA ILE A 241 -14.22 4.51 0.55
C ILE A 241 -13.78 3.88 -0.79
N GLY A 242 -13.60 2.55 -0.83
CA GLY A 242 -13.70 1.73 -2.05
C GLY A 242 -12.53 1.76 -3.04
N CYS A 243 -11.36 2.25 -2.65
CA CYS A 243 -10.24 2.48 -3.58
C CYS A 243 -9.12 1.43 -3.62
N ILE A 244 -9.12 0.51 -2.67
CA ILE A 244 -7.99 -0.40 -2.47
C ILE A 244 -7.92 -1.51 -3.55
N SER A 245 -9.05 -1.82 -4.20
CA SER A 245 -9.07 -2.79 -5.32
C SER A 245 -8.80 -2.15 -6.69
N ALA A 246 -8.52 -0.84 -6.75
CA ALA A 246 -8.26 -0.18 -8.02
C ALA A 246 -6.88 -0.59 -8.52
N GLN A 247 -6.83 -1.46 -9.53
CA GLN A 247 -5.61 -1.68 -10.29
C GLN A 247 -5.13 -0.33 -10.84
N LEU A 248 -3.97 0.14 -10.39
CA LEU A 248 -3.39 1.39 -10.91
C LEU A 248 -2.41 1.13 -12.04
N GLY A 249 -1.77 -0.05 -12.07
CA GLY A 249 -0.80 -0.43 -13.09
C GLY A 249 -1.48 -0.98 -14.35
N PHE A 250 -1.48 -0.20 -15.43
CA PHE A 250 -1.97 -0.61 -16.74
C PHE A 250 -0.86 -0.60 -17.79
N THR A 251 -0.99 -1.43 -18.82
CA THR A 251 -0.09 -1.44 -19.98
C THR A 251 -0.18 -0.12 -20.77
N ASN A 252 -1.33 0.56 -20.72
CA ASN A 252 -1.55 1.87 -21.32
C ASN A 252 -2.57 2.69 -20.51
N TYR A 253 -2.48 4.02 -20.62
CA TYR A 253 -3.38 4.97 -19.98
C TYR A 253 -4.11 5.78 -21.06
N ASP A 254 -5.08 5.13 -21.71
CA ASP A 254 -5.90 5.76 -22.75
C ASP A 254 -6.78 6.87 -22.15
N GLU A 255 -7.20 7.81 -23.01
CA GLU A 255 -8.10 8.90 -22.59
C GLU A 255 -9.41 8.35 -22.02
N LEU A 256 -9.84 8.89 -20.89
CA LEU A 256 -11.17 8.64 -20.32
C LEU A 256 -12.05 9.89 -20.46
N SER A 257 -13.31 9.68 -20.80
CA SER A 257 -14.35 10.71 -20.92
C SER A 257 -15.73 10.10 -20.70
N ASP A 258 -16.77 10.93 -20.74
CA ASP A 258 -18.18 10.53 -20.60
C ASP A 258 -18.51 9.22 -21.32
N GLY A 259 -19.11 8.29 -20.57
CA GLY A 259 -19.51 6.97 -21.05
C GLY A 259 -18.42 5.89 -20.99
N ALA A 260 -17.17 6.25 -20.69
CA ALA A 260 -16.14 5.26 -20.37
C ALA A 260 -16.52 4.47 -19.10
N ASN A 261 -16.07 3.24 -18.99
CA ASN A 261 -16.32 2.39 -17.83
C ASN A 261 -15.20 1.37 -17.62
N GLY A 262 -15.17 0.74 -16.45
CA GLY A 262 -14.23 -0.33 -16.07
C GLY A 262 -13.09 0.14 -15.17
N ASN A 263 -12.05 -0.70 -15.06
CA ASN A 263 -11.00 -0.57 -14.04
C ASN A 263 -10.21 0.74 -14.14
N LYS A 264 -9.99 1.27 -15.34
CA LYS A 264 -9.31 2.57 -15.53
C LYS A 264 -10.13 3.72 -14.97
N VAL A 265 -11.45 3.70 -15.12
CA VAL A 265 -12.31 4.74 -14.54
C VAL A 265 -12.28 4.65 -13.02
N ARG A 266 -12.37 3.45 -12.47
CA ARG A 266 -12.24 3.19 -11.03
C ARG A 266 -10.90 3.70 -10.49
N ALA A 267 -9.80 3.47 -11.20
CA ALA A 267 -8.48 3.99 -10.87
C ALA A 267 -8.44 5.53 -10.88
N ALA A 268 -9.01 6.17 -11.89
CA ALA A 268 -9.08 7.63 -11.96
C ALA A 268 -9.88 8.20 -10.79
N GLN A 269 -11.08 7.68 -10.51
CA GLN A 269 -11.92 8.06 -9.37
C GLN A 269 -11.16 7.97 -8.04
N CYS A 270 -10.34 6.93 -7.87
CA CYS A 270 -9.53 6.77 -6.67
C CYS A 270 -8.38 7.75 -6.56
N LEU A 271 -7.66 8.00 -7.65
CA LEU A 271 -6.60 9.00 -7.66
C LEU A 271 -7.17 10.40 -7.40
N LEU A 272 -8.37 10.71 -7.90
CA LEU A 272 -9.06 11.98 -7.66
C LEU A 272 -9.41 12.19 -6.18
N ARG A 273 -9.82 11.12 -5.47
CA ARG A 273 -10.03 11.18 -4.01
C ARG A 273 -8.74 11.42 -3.25
N THR A 274 -7.69 10.67 -3.58
CA THR A 274 -6.37 10.86 -2.98
C THR A 274 -5.86 12.28 -3.21
N ALA A 275 -6.21 12.89 -4.34
CA ALA A 275 -5.89 14.28 -4.64
C ALA A 275 -6.79 15.32 -3.94
N GLY A 276 -7.86 14.91 -3.27
CA GLY A 276 -8.87 15.79 -2.65
C GLY A 276 -9.81 16.45 -3.66
N ALA A 277 -9.81 15.99 -4.92
CA ALA A 277 -10.67 16.50 -5.97
C ALA A 277 -12.09 15.93 -5.85
N ASP A 278 -12.23 14.69 -5.37
CA ASP A 278 -13.49 14.04 -5.01
C ASP A 278 -13.62 13.91 -3.48
N ASP A 279 -14.82 14.09 -2.93
CA ASP A 279 -15.06 14.09 -1.47
C ASP A 279 -15.28 12.68 -0.88
N GLY A 280 -15.23 11.65 -1.72
CA GLY A 280 -15.21 10.25 -1.29
C GLY A 280 -16.52 9.72 -0.72
N GLN A 281 -17.64 10.45 -0.85
CA GLN A 281 -18.91 10.07 -0.23
C GLN A 281 -19.54 8.80 -0.81
N GLU A 282 -19.32 8.54 -2.10
CA GLU A 282 -19.82 7.32 -2.77
C GLU A 282 -18.68 6.34 -3.02
N ALA A 283 -18.90 5.05 -3.27
CA ALA A 283 -17.80 4.19 -3.75
C ALA A 283 -17.45 4.53 -5.21
N PRO A 284 -16.21 4.34 -5.69
CA PRO A 284 -15.89 4.51 -7.10
C PRO A 284 -16.77 3.58 -7.93
N SER A 285 -17.62 4.13 -8.80
CA SER A 285 -18.56 3.34 -9.60
C SER A 285 -17.84 2.52 -10.67
N GLY A 286 -16.70 2.99 -11.15
CA GLY A 286 -16.09 2.51 -12.39
C GLY A 286 -16.85 2.96 -13.64
N GLU A 287 -17.78 3.89 -13.53
CA GLU A 287 -18.49 4.53 -14.64
C GLU A 287 -18.08 6.00 -14.71
N TYR A 288 -17.76 6.48 -15.92
CA TYR A 288 -17.32 7.87 -16.11
C TYR A 288 -18.55 8.74 -16.28
N ASP A 289 -19.10 9.11 -15.14
CA ASP A 289 -20.29 9.95 -15.00
C ASP A 289 -19.93 11.43 -14.83
N LYS A 290 -20.98 12.25 -14.66
CA LYS A 290 -20.83 13.69 -14.46
C LYS A 290 -20.02 14.03 -13.19
N ALA A 291 -20.18 13.28 -12.11
CA ALA A 291 -19.44 13.52 -10.87
C ALA A 291 -17.94 13.28 -11.09
N THR A 292 -17.59 12.22 -11.82
CA THR A 292 -16.21 11.92 -12.22
C THR A 292 -15.64 13.04 -13.09
N ALA A 293 -16.38 13.51 -14.10
CA ALA A 293 -15.95 14.61 -14.96
C ALA A 293 -15.73 15.93 -14.17
N ASP A 294 -16.61 16.24 -13.22
CA ASP A 294 -16.50 17.42 -12.36
C ASP A 294 -15.28 17.31 -11.42
N ALA A 295 -15.02 16.13 -10.84
CA ALA A 295 -13.84 15.86 -10.03
C ALA A 295 -12.54 15.98 -10.86
N VAL A 296 -12.52 15.46 -12.10
CA VAL A 296 -11.39 15.62 -13.02
C VAL A 296 -11.14 17.09 -13.34
N THR A 297 -12.19 17.85 -13.60
CA THR A 297 -12.10 19.30 -13.85
C THR A 297 -11.46 20.02 -12.65
N LYS A 298 -11.93 19.72 -11.44
CA LYS A 298 -11.38 20.29 -10.20
C LYS A 298 -9.91 19.91 -9.98
N PHE A 299 -9.54 18.66 -10.26
CA PHE A 299 -8.14 18.24 -10.19
C PHE A 299 -7.28 18.96 -11.22
N GLN A 300 -7.73 19.07 -12.47
CA GLN A 300 -7.01 19.78 -13.53
C GLN A 300 -6.76 21.24 -13.14
N GLU A 301 -7.77 21.94 -12.61
CA GLU A 301 -7.62 23.29 -12.07
C GLU A 301 -6.61 23.35 -10.91
N GLN A 302 -6.64 22.38 -9.99
CA GLN A 302 -5.74 22.28 -8.85
C GLN A 302 -4.26 22.15 -9.26
N VAL A 303 -3.97 21.40 -10.33
CA VAL A 303 -2.60 21.20 -10.82
C VAL A 303 -2.21 22.11 -11.99
N GLY A 304 -3.11 23.00 -12.42
CA GLY A 304 -2.86 23.98 -13.48
C GLY A 304 -2.88 23.41 -14.91
N LEU A 305 -3.62 22.33 -15.13
CA LEU A 305 -3.92 21.77 -16.46
C LEU A 305 -5.18 22.43 -17.05
N ASP A 306 -5.39 22.25 -18.36
CA ASP A 306 -6.65 22.64 -19.01
C ASP A 306 -7.81 21.83 -18.41
N ALA A 307 -8.81 22.53 -17.87
CA ALA A 307 -9.97 21.95 -17.18
C ALA A 307 -10.99 21.36 -18.17
N THR A 308 -10.58 20.30 -18.87
CA THR A 308 -11.36 19.65 -19.93
C THR A 308 -12.40 18.67 -19.41
N GLY A 309 -12.29 18.25 -18.15
CA GLY A 309 -13.12 17.20 -17.56
C GLY A 309 -12.85 15.80 -18.13
N LYS A 310 -11.76 15.63 -18.88
CA LYS A 310 -11.29 14.36 -19.47
C LYS A 310 -9.97 13.94 -18.85
N VAL A 311 -9.76 12.64 -18.66
CA VAL A 311 -8.48 12.10 -18.19
C VAL A 311 -7.62 11.74 -19.39
N ASP A 312 -6.94 12.73 -19.98
CA ASP A 312 -5.95 12.53 -21.04
C ASP A 312 -4.58 12.09 -20.49
N SER A 313 -3.59 11.88 -21.36
CA SER A 313 -2.23 11.46 -20.94
C SER A 313 -1.59 12.43 -19.94
N LYS A 314 -1.83 13.75 -20.06
CA LYS A 314 -1.31 14.75 -19.11
C LYS A 314 -1.96 14.62 -17.74
N THR A 315 -3.29 14.49 -17.74
CA THR A 315 -4.09 14.32 -16.53
C THR A 315 -3.74 13.02 -15.82
N TRP A 316 -3.56 11.91 -16.56
CA TRP A 316 -3.07 10.64 -16.03
C TRP A 316 -1.70 10.79 -15.38
N THR A 317 -0.75 11.42 -16.09
CA THR A 317 0.60 11.65 -15.58
C THR A 317 0.57 12.43 -14.26
N ALA A 318 -0.23 13.50 -14.19
CA ALA A 318 -0.41 14.29 -12.98
C ALA A 318 -1.08 13.49 -11.85
N LEU A 319 -2.17 12.78 -12.11
CA LEU A 319 -2.88 11.96 -11.12
C LEU A 319 -1.97 10.88 -10.52
N LEU A 320 -1.28 10.11 -11.37
CA LEU A 320 -0.42 8.99 -10.96
C LEU A 320 0.81 9.45 -10.19
N SER A 321 1.27 10.68 -10.43
CA SER A 321 2.40 11.28 -9.74
C SER A 321 2.00 12.24 -8.63
N PHE A 322 0.71 12.42 -8.32
CA PHE A 322 0.24 13.33 -7.27
C PHE A 322 0.64 12.85 -5.87
N GLY A 323 0.91 13.77 -4.94
CA GLY A 323 1.33 13.49 -3.56
C GLY A 323 2.79 13.85 -3.27
N ASP A 324 3.39 13.22 -2.25
CA ASP A 324 4.75 13.51 -1.79
C ASP A 324 5.81 13.31 -2.89
N THR A 325 6.93 14.02 -2.76
CA THR A 325 8.00 14.09 -3.78
C THR A 325 9.37 13.63 -3.24
N PRO A 326 9.49 12.41 -2.69
CA PRO A 326 10.76 11.91 -2.18
C PRO A 326 11.75 11.72 -3.34
N GLN A 327 13.04 11.95 -3.08
CA GLN A 327 14.06 11.64 -4.07
C GLN A 327 14.19 10.12 -4.21
N VAL A 328 13.98 9.60 -5.42
CA VAL A 328 14.14 8.16 -5.73
C VAL A 328 15.07 7.95 -6.92
N GLY A 329 15.84 6.87 -6.90
CA GLY A 329 16.82 6.51 -7.91
C GLY A 329 17.18 5.04 -7.83
N SER A 330 18.20 4.61 -8.56
CA SER A 330 18.60 3.19 -8.65
C SER A 330 18.74 2.51 -7.28
N GLY A 331 18.07 1.36 -7.13
CA GLY A 331 18.06 0.57 -5.90
C GLY A 331 16.97 0.95 -4.90
N ALA A 332 16.26 2.06 -5.10
CA ALA A 332 15.07 2.39 -4.31
C ALA A 332 13.91 1.42 -4.60
N SER A 333 13.01 1.25 -3.64
CA SER A 333 11.78 0.47 -3.79
C SER A 333 10.61 1.10 -3.02
N GLY A 334 9.40 0.61 -3.28
CA GLY A 334 8.17 1.03 -2.59
C GLY A 334 7.28 1.95 -3.42
N GLU A 335 6.25 2.51 -2.79
CA GLU A 335 5.14 3.16 -3.52
C GLU A 335 5.55 4.40 -4.31
N ALA A 336 6.55 5.17 -3.83
CA ALA A 336 7.10 6.29 -4.59
C ALA A 336 7.68 5.83 -5.95
N VAL A 337 8.34 4.67 -5.98
CA VAL A 337 8.85 4.09 -7.24
C VAL A 337 7.70 3.61 -8.12
N GLY A 338 6.67 2.99 -7.53
CA GLY A 338 5.46 2.59 -8.25
C GLY A 338 4.77 3.79 -8.93
N ARG A 339 4.64 4.93 -8.24
CA ARG A 339 4.11 6.19 -8.79
C ARG A 339 4.93 6.68 -9.98
N VAL A 340 6.26 6.70 -9.86
CA VAL A 340 7.16 7.04 -10.99
C VAL A 340 6.93 6.12 -12.18
N GLN A 341 6.94 4.80 -11.97
CA GLN A 341 6.79 3.83 -13.05
C GLN A 341 5.46 4.01 -13.80
N ARG A 342 4.36 4.19 -13.06
CA ARG A 342 3.04 4.44 -13.64
C ARG A 342 2.98 5.76 -14.39
N ALA A 343 3.52 6.84 -13.81
CA ALA A 343 3.53 8.15 -14.44
C ALA A 343 4.39 8.18 -15.72
N LEU A 344 5.54 7.48 -15.75
CA LEU A 344 6.36 7.35 -16.97
C LEU A 344 5.64 6.57 -18.07
N ASN A 345 4.92 5.50 -17.71
CA ASN A 345 4.08 4.76 -18.66
C ASN A 345 2.95 5.64 -19.23
N ALA A 346 2.38 6.56 -18.44
CA ALA A 346 1.37 7.50 -18.91
C ALA A 346 1.94 8.65 -19.77
N ALA A 347 3.10 9.19 -19.39
CA ALA A 347 3.69 10.38 -20.01
C ALA A 347 4.39 10.10 -21.34
N ILE A 348 5.14 9.00 -21.40
CA ILE A 348 6.03 8.70 -22.54
C ILE A 348 5.83 7.28 -23.09
N SER A 349 4.81 6.55 -22.63
CA SER A 349 4.56 5.17 -23.02
C SER A 349 5.78 4.26 -22.82
N ALA A 350 6.47 4.43 -21.67
CA ALA A 350 7.74 3.74 -21.38
C ALA A 350 7.63 2.20 -21.43
N GLY A 351 6.44 1.63 -21.20
CA GLY A 351 6.20 0.19 -21.28
C GLY A 351 6.98 -0.61 -20.23
N ILE A 352 7.27 -0.01 -19.08
CA ILE A 352 7.99 -0.66 -17.97
C ILE A 352 7.02 -1.32 -16.99
N ASP A 353 7.49 -2.38 -16.33
CA ASP A 353 6.75 -3.04 -15.27
C ASP A 353 6.57 -2.10 -14.07
N THR A 354 5.45 -2.23 -13.35
CA THR A 354 5.11 -1.40 -12.18
C THR A 354 5.35 -2.18 -10.88
N ASP A 355 6.53 -2.80 -10.80
CA ASP A 355 6.96 -3.71 -9.73
C ASP A 355 7.44 -3.00 -8.45
N ARG A 356 7.37 -1.66 -8.42
CA ARG A 356 7.84 -0.81 -7.32
C ARG A 356 9.34 -0.97 -7.04
N GLN A 357 10.14 -1.41 -8.01
CA GLN A 357 11.59 -1.52 -7.92
C GLN A 357 12.29 -0.59 -8.91
N PHE A 358 13.20 0.25 -8.42
CA PHE A 358 13.93 1.19 -9.29
C PHE A 358 15.15 0.48 -9.90
N GLY A 359 14.86 -0.36 -10.90
CA GLY A 359 15.85 -1.08 -11.68
C GLY A 359 16.43 -0.28 -12.85
N SER A 360 17.22 -0.95 -13.69
CA SER A 360 17.85 -0.33 -14.87
C SER A 360 16.83 0.21 -15.88
N LYS A 361 15.75 -0.53 -16.15
CA LYS A 361 14.66 -0.10 -17.05
C LYS A 361 14.01 1.19 -16.57
N THR A 362 13.73 1.31 -15.27
CA THR A 362 13.16 2.54 -14.68
C THR A 362 14.15 3.69 -14.78
N ALA A 363 15.44 3.45 -14.51
CA ALA A 363 16.48 4.49 -14.65
C ALA A 363 16.61 5.01 -16.09
N GLU A 364 16.53 4.12 -17.08
CA GLU A 364 16.54 4.49 -18.51
C GLU A 364 15.30 5.31 -18.87
N ALA A 365 14.11 4.89 -18.45
CA ALA A 365 12.86 5.62 -18.69
C ALA A 365 12.86 7.01 -18.03
N VAL A 366 13.42 7.15 -16.83
CA VAL A 366 13.59 8.46 -16.16
C VAL A 366 14.50 9.38 -16.97
N LYS A 367 15.65 8.89 -17.46
CA LYS A 367 16.56 9.68 -18.30
C LYS A 367 15.92 10.12 -19.61
N GLU A 368 15.14 9.23 -20.24
CA GLU A 368 14.38 9.55 -21.45
C GLU A 368 13.35 10.64 -21.17
N TYR A 369 12.57 10.50 -20.10
CA TYR A 369 11.59 11.49 -19.68
C TYR A 369 12.26 12.84 -19.41
N GLN A 370 13.31 12.87 -18.58
CA GLN A 370 14.07 14.07 -18.29
C GLN A 370 14.58 14.75 -19.56
N SER A 371 15.15 13.99 -20.50
CA SER A 371 15.63 14.50 -21.79
C SER A 371 14.50 15.12 -22.62
N LYS A 372 13.33 14.45 -22.70
CA LYS A 372 12.14 14.97 -23.39
C LYS A 372 11.61 16.26 -22.77
N GLN A 373 11.73 16.40 -21.45
CA GLN A 373 11.31 17.59 -20.70
C GLN A 373 12.38 18.68 -20.60
N GLY A 374 13.56 18.49 -21.19
CA GLY A 374 14.66 19.44 -21.11
C GLY A 374 15.25 19.59 -19.71
N LEU A 375 15.12 18.55 -18.88
CA LEU A 375 15.75 18.43 -17.57
C LEU A 375 17.13 17.75 -17.69
N ASP A 376 17.94 17.86 -16.64
CA ASP A 376 19.18 17.09 -16.53
C ASP A 376 18.85 15.58 -16.49
N ALA A 377 19.34 14.83 -17.46
CA ALA A 377 19.06 13.40 -17.62
C ALA A 377 19.96 12.52 -16.71
N ASP A 378 19.92 12.77 -15.41
CA ASP A 378 20.73 12.08 -14.40
C ASP A 378 20.16 10.70 -14.00
N GLY A 379 18.89 10.41 -14.32
CA GLY A 379 18.21 9.18 -13.95
C GLY A 379 17.72 9.13 -12.51
N ILE A 380 17.71 10.26 -11.82
CA ILE A 380 17.22 10.42 -10.45
C ILE A 380 15.93 11.24 -10.48
N VAL A 381 14.86 10.72 -9.89
CA VAL A 381 13.62 11.49 -9.74
C VAL A 381 13.75 12.38 -8.51
N GLY A 382 14.31 13.56 -8.74
CA GLY A 382 14.39 14.65 -7.77
C GLY A 382 13.22 15.64 -7.91
N LYS A 383 13.31 16.76 -7.18
CA LYS A 383 12.27 17.80 -7.13
C LYS A 383 11.79 18.25 -8.51
N SER A 384 12.71 18.56 -9.43
CA SER A 384 12.38 19.05 -10.77
C SER A 384 11.66 18.01 -11.64
N THR A 385 12.03 16.73 -11.50
CA THR A 385 11.36 15.64 -12.22
C THR A 385 9.95 15.41 -11.68
N TRP A 386 9.76 15.45 -10.35
CA TRP A 386 8.43 15.39 -9.74
C TRP A 386 7.55 16.57 -10.15
N GLU A 387 8.06 17.79 -10.12
CA GLU A 387 7.34 18.99 -10.57
C GLU A 387 6.88 18.87 -12.03
N ALA A 388 7.70 18.29 -12.90
CA ALA A 388 7.33 18.07 -14.30
C ALA A 388 6.22 17.02 -14.43
N LEU A 389 6.34 15.87 -13.74
CA LEU A 389 5.32 14.82 -13.75
C LEU A 389 3.99 15.32 -13.19
N GLN A 390 4.00 16.02 -12.06
CA GLN A 390 2.78 16.54 -11.41
C GLN A 390 2.11 17.66 -12.21
N ALA A 391 2.86 18.35 -13.07
CA ALA A 391 2.32 19.30 -14.04
C ALA A 391 1.83 18.62 -15.35
N GLY A 392 1.79 17.29 -15.40
CA GLY A 392 1.32 16.52 -16.56
C GLY A 392 2.18 16.69 -17.81
N LYS A 393 3.48 16.97 -17.66
CA LYS A 393 4.38 17.21 -18.79
C LYS A 393 4.90 15.95 -19.46
#